data_AF-A0A7X3FNL1-F1
#
_entry.id   AF-A0A7X3FNL1-F1
#
_cell.length_a   1.000
_cell.length_b   1.000
_cell.length_c   1.000
_cell.angle_alpha   90.00
_cell.angle_beta   90.00
_cell.angle_gamma   90.00
#
_symmetry.space_group_name_H-M   'P 1'
#
loop_
_entity.id
_entity.type
_entity.pdbx_description
1 polymer ?
#
loop_
_entity_poly.entity_id
_entity_poly.type
_entity_poly.pdbx_seq_one_letter_code
_entity_poly.pdbx_strand_id
1 'polypeptide(L)'
;MHDTALLSGAKFFEAYAKDMQKPGLRILDLGAMDVNGSLRSAAPAGAEYVGIDMAAGPGVDIVYDPAQGFPAEVSGFDVCVSTSTFEHDDFFWQTFLEVCSALNEGGLFYINAPSNGPYHAYPGDSWRFYPDSGLSLAKWARRMGQQVTLLESGVLRRDSDVWNDFVAVFRKGTPLSGASENRLLDLFPDAMNLRHGEVNDMKNVVPDFTA
;
A
#
# COMPACT_ATOMS: atom_id res chain seq x y z
N MET A 1 -8.21 -8.53 -7.10
CA MET A 1 -8.19 -8.51 -5.63
C MET A 1 -8.19 -9.93 -5.07
N HIS A 2 -7.09 -10.34 -4.44
CA HIS A 2 -7.01 -11.60 -3.68
C HIS A 2 -7.80 -11.48 -2.36
N ASP A 3 -8.15 -12.60 -1.75
CA ASP A 3 -8.85 -12.63 -0.46
C ASP A 3 -8.06 -11.89 0.65
N THR A 4 -6.75 -12.13 0.72
CA THR A 4 -5.82 -11.47 1.62
C THR A 4 -5.64 -9.98 1.32
N ALA A 5 -5.81 -9.56 0.07
CA ALA A 5 -5.72 -8.15 -0.33
C ALA A 5 -6.89 -7.32 0.23
N LEU A 6 -8.13 -7.81 0.09
CA LEU A 6 -9.30 -7.14 0.68
C LEU A 6 -9.21 -7.12 2.20
N LEU A 7 -8.86 -8.26 2.82
CA LEU A 7 -8.75 -8.38 4.27
C LEU A 7 -7.68 -7.44 4.83
N SER A 8 -6.49 -7.40 4.24
CA SER A 8 -5.39 -6.58 4.74
C SER A 8 -5.63 -5.08 4.56
N GLY A 9 -6.29 -4.65 3.48
CA GLY A 9 -6.67 -3.24 3.35
C GLY A 9 -7.77 -2.84 4.33
N ALA A 10 -8.76 -3.70 4.59
CA ALA A 10 -9.75 -3.46 5.65
C ALA A 10 -9.09 -3.37 7.04
N LYS A 11 -8.14 -4.27 7.33
CA LYS A 11 -7.35 -4.26 8.57
C LYS A 11 -6.42 -3.05 8.67
N PHE A 12 -5.96 -2.50 7.55
CA PHE A 12 -5.20 -1.25 7.53
C PHE A 12 -6.07 -0.08 8.04
N PHE A 13 -7.30 0.05 7.55
CA PHE A 13 -8.23 1.08 8.06
C PHE A 13 -8.52 0.90 9.55
N GLU A 14 -8.61 -0.34 10.06
CA GLU A 14 -8.78 -0.63 11.49
C GLU A 14 -7.53 -0.24 12.31
N ALA A 15 -6.34 -0.70 11.92
CA ALA A 15 -5.10 -0.49 12.64
C ALA A 15 -4.73 0.99 12.75
N TYR A 16 -4.97 1.75 11.69
CA TYR A 16 -4.63 3.17 11.56
C TYR A 16 -5.83 4.11 11.76
N ALA A 17 -6.96 3.60 12.26
CA ALA A 17 -8.18 4.39 12.45
C ALA A 17 -7.95 5.69 13.23
N LYS A 18 -7.06 5.69 14.24
CA LYS A 18 -6.71 6.88 15.05
C LYS A 18 -6.07 7.99 14.20
N ASP A 19 -5.24 7.63 13.22
CA ASP A 19 -4.60 8.58 12.31
C ASP A 19 -5.58 9.10 11.23
N MET A 20 -6.75 8.48 11.09
CA MET A 20 -7.77 8.78 10.07
C MET A 20 -9.00 9.52 10.66
N GLN A 21 -8.94 9.96 11.91
CA GLN A 21 -10.04 10.69 12.58
C GLN A 21 -10.08 12.16 12.17
N LYS A 22 -10.49 12.43 10.93
CA LYS A 22 -10.54 13.78 10.36
C LYS A 22 -11.86 14.03 9.62
N PRO A 23 -12.57 15.14 9.89
CA PRO A 23 -13.69 15.56 9.05
C PRO A 23 -13.23 15.79 7.61
N GLY A 24 -13.95 15.19 6.64
CA GLY A 24 -13.56 15.28 5.23
C GLY A 24 -12.27 14.53 4.90
N LEU A 25 -12.02 13.39 5.56
CA LEU A 25 -10.92 12.49 5.22
C LEU A 25 -10.97 12.14 3.73
N ARG A 26 -9.87 12.34 3.02
CA ARG A 26 -9.77 12.01 1.58
C ARG A 26 -8.87 10.81 1.37
N ILE A 27 -9.38 9.80 0.69
CA ILE A 27 -8.70 8.54 0.39
C ILE A 27 -8.55 8.40 -1.13
N LEU A 28 -7.32 8.24 -1.59
CA LEU A 28 -7.00 7.85 -2.96
C LEU A 28 -6.86 6.33 -3.03
N ASP A 29 -7.48 5.70 -4.01
CA ASP A 29 -7.33 4.28 -4.34
C ASP A 29 -6.66 4.16 -5.70
N LEU A 30 -5.40 3.71 -5.72
CA LEU A 30 -4.58 3.57 -6.92
C LEU A 30 -4.70 2.15 -7.47
N GLY A 31 -5.17 2.03 -8.71
CA GLY A 31 -5.56 0.76 -9.32
C GLY A 31 -6.97 0.35 -8.92
N ALA A 32 -7.90 1.32 -8.88
CA ALA A 32 -9.20 1.18 -8.22
C ALA A 32 -10.25 0.36 -9.00
N MET A 33 -9.94 -0.14 -10.20
CA MET A 33 -10.92 -0.87 -10.99
C MET A 33 -11.42 -2.12 -10.25
N ASP A 34 -12.71 -2.13 -9.93
CA ASP A 34 -13.38 -3.23 -9.25
C ASP A 34 -13.69 -4.36 -10.24
N VAL A 35 -12.75 -5.31 -10.32
CA VAL A 35 -12.90 -6.54 -11.10
C VAL A 35 -13.54 -7.65 -10.26
N ASN A 36 -13.22 -7.73 -8.97
CA ASN A 36 -13.64 -8.81 -8.08
C ASN A 36 -13.65 -8.41 -6.58
N GLY A 37 -13.78 -7.12 -6.28
CA GLY A 37 -13.72 -6.56 -4.95
C GLY A 37 -13.07 -5.18 -4.95
N SER A 38 -13.54 -4.32 -4.04
CA SER A 38 -13.01 -2.97 -3.85
C SER A 38 -12.88 -2.63 -2.37
N LEU A 39 -11.73 -2.02 -2.00
CA LEU A 39 -11.49 -1.49 -0.65
C LEU A 39 -12.42 -0.34 -0.29
N ARG A 40 -13.08 0.28 -1.28
CA ARG A 40 -14.11 1.30 -1.06
C ARG A 40 -15.20 0.83 -0.10
N SER A 41 -15.54 -0.46 -0.13
CA SER A 41 -16.53 -1.08 0.76
C SER A 41 -16.10 -1.14 2.24
N ALA A 42 -14.79 -1.10 2.50
CA ALA A 42 -14.20 -1.14 3.84
C ALA A 42 -13.72 0.24 4.32
N ALA A 43 -13.88 1.28 3.51
CA ALA A 43 -13.41 2.62 3.83
C ALA A 43 -14.11 3.19 5.08
N PRO A 44 -13.41 4.00 5.89
CA PRO A 44 -14.01 4.69 7.02
C PRO A 44 -15.28 5.47 6.62
N ALA A 45 -16.32 5.37 7.45
CA ALA A 45 -17.57 6.05 7.19
C ALA A 45 -17.39 7.58 7.08
N GLY A 46 -17.95 8.17 6.02
CA GLY A 46 -17.88 9.60 5.76
C GLY A 46 -16.58 10.08 5.09
N ALA A 47 -15.67 9.17 4.73
CA ALA A 47 -14.51 9.51 3.90
C ALA A 47 -14.93 9.79 2.45
N GLU A 48 -14.29 10.78 1.83
CA GLU A 48 -14.29 10.95 0.38
C GLU A 48 -13.31 9.93 -0.20
N TYR A 49 -13.81 8.97 -0.98
CA TYR A 49 -13.02 7.92 -1.58
C TYR A 49 -12.95 8.15 -3.09
N VAL A 50 -11.75 8.30 -3.64
CA VAL A 50 -11.50 8.60 -5.06
C VAL A 50 -10.65 7.50 -5.65
N GLY A 51 -11.20 6.78 -6.63
CA GLY A 51 -10.52 5.72 -7.34
C GLY A 51 -9.84 6.25 -8.60
N ILE A 52 -8.57 5.91 -8.80
CA ILE A 52 -7.81 6.22 -10.01
C ILE A 52 -7.29 4.94 -10.66
N ASP A 53 -7.35 4.88 -11.98
CA ASP A 53 -6.88 3.74 -12.77
C ASP A 53 -6.44 4.20 -14.17
N MET A 54 -5.63 3.38 -14.86
CA MET A 54 -5.22 3.65 -16.23
C MET A 54 -6.33 3.33 -17.26
N ALA A 55 -7.37 2.61 -16.83
CA ALA A 55 -8.52 2.28 -17.64
C ALA A 55 -9.85 2.59 -16.92
N ALA A 56 -10.87 2.97 -17.69
CA ALA A 56 -12.20 3.18 -17.12
C ALA A 56 -12.86 1.85 -16.71
N GLY A 57 -13.59 1.85 -15.59
CA GLY A 57 -14.32 0.69 -15.11
C GLY A 57 -15.08 0.96 -13.81
N PRO A 58 -15.77 -0.06 -13.26
CA PRO A 58 -16.40 0.05 -11.95
C PRO A 58 -15.38 0.49 -10.88
N GLY A 59 -15.77 1.42 -10.01
CA GLY A 59 -14.90 1.93 -8.93
C GLY A 59 -13.89 3.01 -9.35
N VAL A 60 -13.70 3.27 -10.64
CA VAL A 60 -12.78 4.28 -11.18
C VAL A 60 -13.49 5.63 -11.33
N ASP A 61 -13.01 6.64 -10.63
CA ASP A 61 -13.50 8.02 -10.71
C ASP A 61 -12.67 8.87 -11.68
N ILE A 62 -11.36 8.62 -11.74
CA ILE A 62 -10.39 9.35 -12.58
C ILE A 62 -9.58 8.35 -13.40
N VAL A 63 -9.55 8.56 -14.72
CA VAL A 63 -8.67 7.80 -15.63
C VAL A 63 -7.43 8.63 -15.92
N TYR A 64 -6.24 8.03 -15.86
CA TYR A 64 -4.98 8.71 -16.16
C TYR A 64 -4.07 7.89 -17.07
N ASP A 65 -3.08 8.55 -17.66
CA ASP A 65 -1.99 7.90 -18.39
C ASP A 65 -0.76 7.85 -17.49
N PRO A 66 -0.29 6.65 -17.06
CA PRO A 66 0.92 6.52 -16.25
C PRO A 66 2.16 7.17 -16.88
N ALA A 67 2.23 7.26 -18.20
CA ALA A 67 3.34 7.93 -18.89
C ALA A 67 3.32 9.47 -18.74
N GLN A 68 2.19 10.05 -18.34
CA GLN A 68 2.03 11.49 -18.08
C GLN A 68 2.05 11.84 -16.58
N GLY A 69 2.10 10.83 -15.70
CA GLY A 69 1.99 11.03 -14.24
C GLY A 69 0.56 11.32 -13.79
N PHE A 70 0.40 11.61 -12.49
CA PHE A 70 -0.93 11.89 -11.95
C PHE A 70 -1.49 13.24 -12.44
N PRO A 71 -2.78 13.33 -12.78
CA PRO A 71 -3.45 14.60 -13.05
C PRO A 71 -3.35 15.55 -11.85
N ALA A 72 -3.33 16.86 -12.09
CA ALA A 72 -3.12 17.87 -11.03
C ALA A 72 -4.22 17.85 -9.95
N GLU A 73 -5.44 17.45 -10.31
CA GLU A 73 -6.56 17.24 -9.40
C GLU A 73 -6.35 16.08 -8.42
N VAL A 74 -5.42 15.17 -8.71
CA VAL A 74 -5.04 14.06 -7.84
C VAL A 74 -4.01 14.55 -6.82
N SER A 75 -4.47 15.41 -5.92
CA SER A 75 -3.65 15.97 -4.85
C SER A 75 -4.46 16.25 -3.58
N GLY A 76 -3.76 16.40 -2.46
CA GLY A 76 -4.35 16.75 -1.17
C GLY A 76 -5.08 15.60 -0.48
N PHE A 77 -4.57 14.37 -0.61
CA PHE A 77 -5.15 13.18 0.03
C PHE A 77 -4.54 12.92 1.41
N ASP A 78 -5.34 12.40 2.33
CA ASP A 78 -4.87 12.04 3.67
C ASP A 78 -4.38 10.58 3.72
N VAL A 79 -4.94 9.73 2.87
CA VAL A 79 -4.58 8.32 2.75
C VAL A 79 -4.53 7.95 1.26
N CYS A 80 -3.56 7.12 0.89
CA CYS A 80 -3.56 6.37 -0.36
C CYS A 80 -3.56 4.88 -0.03
N VAL A 81 -4.36 4.11 -0.75
CA VAL A 81 -4.30 2.64 -0.78
C VAL A 81 -3.99 2.17 -2.19
N SER A 82 -3.28 1.06 -2.31
CA SER A 82 -3.05 0.37 -3.58
C SER A 82 -2.97 -1.13 -3.32
N THR A 83 -3.77 -1.90 -4.05
CA THR A 83 -3.90 -3.35 -3.88
C THR A 83 -3.77 -4.05 -5.23
N SER A 84 -2.81 -4.97 -5.34
CA SER A 84 -2.56 -5.73 -6.58
C SER A 84 -2.36 -4.82 -7.79
N THR A 85 -1.43 -3.87 -7.68
CA THR A 85 -1.17 -2.86 -8.72
C THR A 85 0.32 -2.73 -9.02
N PHE A 86 1.14 -2.68 -7.97
CA PHE A 86 2.59 -2.42 -8.09
C PHE A 86 3.35 -3.53 -8.81
N GLU A 87 2.87 -4.77 -8.81
CA GLU A 87 3.44 -5.88 -9.57
C GLU A 87 3.26 -5.73 -11.08
N HIS A 88 2.24 -4.98 -11.52
CA HIS A 88 1.92 -4.74 -12.91
C HIS A 88 2.56 -3.46 -13.46
N ASP A 89 3.01 -2.57 -12.57
CA ASP A 89 3.59 -1.29 -12.92
C ASP A 89 5.08 -1.41 -13.25
N ASP A 90 5.43 -1.21 -14.52
CA ASP A 90 6.81 -1.23 -15.02
C ASP A 90 7.74 -0.27 -14.26
N PHE A 91 7.20 0.83 -13.74
CA PHE A 91 7.94 1.90 -13.06
C PHE A 91 7.33 2.23 -11.70
N PHE A 92 6.96 1.21 -10.92
CA PHE A 92 6.33 1.37 -9.59
C PHE A 92 7.08 2.34 -8.65
N TRP A 93 8.40 2.48 -8.80
CA TRP A 93 9.20 3.44 -8.02
C TRP A 93 8.98 4.90 -8.42
N GLN A 94 8.52 5.19 -9.63
CA GLN A 94 8.06 6.51 -10.08
C GLN A 94 6.64 6.77 -9.57
N THR A 95 5.73 5.81 -9.75
CA THR A 95 4.36 5.89 -9.22
C THR A 95 4.35 6.07 -7.70
N PHE A 96 5.28 5.45 -6.98
CA PHE A 96 5.48 5.70 -5.55
C PHE A 96 5.73 7.19 -5.23
N LEU A 97 6.51 7.91 -6.06
CA LEU A 97 6.79 9.34 -5.88
C LEU A 97 5.58 10.21 -6.24
N GLU A 98 4.77 9.80 -7.21
CA GLU A 98 3.51 10.46 -7.57
C GLU A 98 2.53 10.39 -6.42
N VAL A 99 2.33 9.20 -5.82
CA VAL A 99 1.51 9.02 -4.62
C VAL A 99 2.02 9.86 -3.45
N CYS A 100 3.33 9.81 -3.20
CA CYS A 100 3.93 10.63 -2.15
C CYS A 100 3.75 12.13 -2.40
N SER A 101 3.69 12.59 -3.64
CA SER A 101 3.39 14.00 -3.98
C SER A 101 1.92 14.33 -3.72
N ALA A 102 1.00 13.43 -4.08
CA ALA A 102 -0.45 13.60 -3.93
C ALA A 102 -0.92 13.62 -2.46
N LEU A 103 -0.16 13.02 -1.54
CA LEU A 103 -0.48 13.00 -0.11
C LEU A 103 -0.23 14.35 0.59
N ASN A 104 -1.07 14.69 1.56
CA ASN A 104 -0.83 15.73 2.56
C ASN A 104 0.33 15.32 3.48
N GLU A 105 1.00 16.30 4.11
CA GLU A 105 1.97 16.03 5.17
C GLU A 105 1.32 15.21 6.30
N GLY A 106 2.02 14.17 6.75
CA GLY A 106 1.49 13.20 7.71
C GLY A 106 0.56 12.14 7.11
N GLY A 107 0.22 12.23 5.82
CA GLY A 107 -0.64 11.28 5.12
C GLY A 107 -0.04 9.87 5.05
N LEU A 108 -0.91 8.87 4.97
CA LEU A 108 -0.54 7.45 4.96
C LEU A 108 -0.57 6.88 3.55
N PHE A 109 0.34 5.95 3.25
CA PHE A 109 0.27 5.14 2.04
C PHE A 109 0.35 3.67 2.42
N TYR A 110 -0.68 2.90 2.07
CA TYR A 110 -0.70 1.45 2.18
C TYR A 110 -0.53 0.80 0.79
N ILE A 111 0.34 -0.20 0.73
CA ILE A 111 0.58 -1.03 -0.45
C ILE A 111 0.31 -2.49 -0.09
N ASN A 112 -0.42 -3.19 -0.94
CA ASN A 112 -0.46 -4.64 -1.04
C ASN A 112 -0.09 -5.07 -2.47
N ALA A 113 0.83 -6.02 -2.58
CA ALA A 113 1.22 -6.64 -3.85
C ALA A 113 1.74 -8.06 -3.60
N PRO A 114 1.75 -8.96 -4.60
CA PRO A 114 2.25 -10.31 -4.42
C PRO A 114 3.72 -10.36 -3.99
N SER A 115 4.01 -11.14 -2.95
CA SER A 115 5.38 -11.51 -2.55
C SER A 115 5.83 -12.81 -3.23
N ASN A 116 4.93 -13.78 -3.35
CA ASN A 116 5.15 -15.00 -4.15
C ASN A 116 3.82 -15.59 -4.65
N GLY A 117 3.91 -16.61 -5.51
CA GLY A 117 2.77 -17.29 -6.12
C GLY A 117 2.97 -17.48 -7.62
N PRO A 118 1.98 -18.05 -8.34
CA PRO A 118 2.04 -18.21 -9.78
C PRO A 118 2.04 -16.86 -10.52
N TYR A 119 2.41 -16.90 -11.80
CA TYR A 119 2.37 -15.76 -12.71
C TYR A 119 0.93 -15.24 -12.86
N HIS A 120 0.75 -13.92 -12.74
CA HIS A 120 -0.53 -13.22 -12.65
C HIS A 120 -0.60 -12.07 -13.68
N ALA A 121 -0.64 -12.37 -14.98
CA ALA A 121 -0.57 -11.34 -16.03
C ALA A 121 -1.91 -10.65 -16.36
N TYR A 122 -2.29 -9.67 -15.55
CA TYR A 122 -3.47 -8.84 -15.79
C TYR A 122 -3.20 -7.38 -15.42
N PRO A 123 -2.50 -6.57 -16.26
CA PRO A 123 -2.07 -6.85 -17.65
C PRO A 123 -0.65 -7.41 -17.81
N GLY A 124 0.25 -7.16 -16.87
CA GLY A 124 1.64 -7.65 -16.83
C GLY A 124 1.90 -8.38 -15.52
N ASP A 125 3.12 -8.80 -15.20
CA ASP A 125 3.46 -9.31 -13.85
C ASP A 125 4.97 -9.28 -13.67
N SER A 126 5.47 -8.07 -13.41
CA SER A 126 6.89 -7.72 -13.51
C SER A 126 7.62 -7.89 -12.18
N TRP A 127 6.92 -7.80 -11.04
CA TRP A 127 7.57 -7.65 -9.74
C TRP A 127 6.99 -8.53 -8.64
N ARG A 128 7.88 -8.91 -7.71
CA ARG A 128 7.55 -9.57 -6.45
C ARG A 128 8.20 -8.80 -5.32
N PHE A 129 7.42 -8.49 -4.30
CA PHE A 129 7.86 -7.61 -3.22
C PHE A 129 8.22 -8.42 -1.98
N TYR A 130 9.33 -8.05 -1.35
CA TYR A 130 9.73 -8.54 -0.05
C TYR A 130 9.79 -7.37 0.93
N PRO A 131 9.84 -7.60 2.25
CA PRO A 131 9.73 -6.53 3.24
C PRO A 131 10.75 -5.39 3.06
N ASP A 132 12.00 -5.71 2.71
CA ASP A 132 13.02 -4.68 2.47
C ASP A 132 12.75 -3.82 1.22
N SER A 133 11.85 -4.23 0.32
CA SER A 133 11.35 -3.36 -0.76
C SER A 133 10.68 -2.11 -0.18
N GLY A 134 9.95 -2.23 0.94
CA GLY A 134 9.36 -1.07 1.62
C GLY A 134 10.43 -0.08 2.10
N LEU A 135 11.48 -0.57 2.76
CA LEU A 135 12.58 0.29 3.20
C LEU A 135 13.32 0.93 2.02
N SER A 136 13.47 0.19 0.92
CA SER A 136 14.12 0.68 -0.30
C SER A 136 13.32 1.79 -0.98
N LEU A 137 11.99 1.68 -1.03
CA LEU A 137 11.10 2.73 -1.55
C LEU A 137 11.17 4.02 -0.71
N ALA A 138 11.16 3.92 0.62
CA ALA A 138 11.32 5.08 1.49
C ALA A 138 12.68 5.77 1.28
N LYS A 139 13.78 5.00 1.14
CA LYS A 139 15.11 5.53 0.80
C LYS A 139 15.13 6.18 -0.58
N TRP A 140 14.45 5.58 -1.55
CA TRP A 140 14.32 6.13 -2.90
C TRP A 140 13.62 7.48 -2.90
N ALA A 141 12.47 7.61 -2.24
CA ALA A 141 11.77 8.88 -2.11
C ALA A 141 12.64 9.98 -1.50
N ARG A 142 13.37 9.67 -0.43
CA ARG A 142 14.30 10.63 0.19
C ARG A 142 15.43 11.04 -0.74
N ARG A 143 15.98 10.09 -1.50
CA ARG A 143 16.99 10.38 -2.53
C ARG A 143 16.45 11.32 -3.60
N MET A 144 15.15 11.25 -3.88
CA MET A 144 14.43 12.13 -4.82
C MET A 144 13.88 13.40 -4.16
N GLY A 145 14.26 13.70 -2.92
CA GLY A 145 13.89 14.93 -2.23
C GLY A 145 12.52 14.91 -1.53
N GLN A 146 11.87 13.75 -1.43
CA GLN A 146 10.60 13.59 -0.73
C GLN A 146 10.80 12.92 0.63
N GLN A 147 10.34 13.56 1.70
CA GLN A 147 10.40 13.00 3.03
C GLN A 147 9.28 11.99 3.22
N VAL A 148 9.64 10.71 3.34
CA VAL A 148 8.72 9.59 3.56
C VAL A 148 9.36 8.65 4.56
N THR A 149 8.57 8.06 5.46
CA THR A 149 9.04 7.06 6.42
C THR A 149 8.24 5.78 6.29
N LEU A 150 8.96 4.64 6.26
CA LEU A 150 8.34 3.33 6.39
C LEU A 150 7.90 3.12 7.85
N LEU A 151 6.62 2.82 8.06
CA LEU A 151 6.07 2.46 9.36
C LEU A 151 6.17 0.96 9.62
N GLU A 152 5.84 0.15 8.63
CA GLU A 152 5.96 -1.31 8.68
C GLU A 152 5.94 -1.94 7.29
N SER A 153 6.47 -3.15 7.19
CA SER A 153 6.31 -4.01 6.02
C SER A 153 6.48 -5.48 6.37
N GLY A 154 5.81 -6.37 5.66
CA GLY A 154 5.84 -7.81 5.95
C GLY A 154 5.22 -8.62 4.82
N VAL A 155 5.16 -9.93 5.02
CA VAL A 155 4.50 -10.86 4.11
C VAL A 155 3.36 -11.56 4.85
N LEU A 156 2.14 -11.34 4.38
CA LEU A 156 0.96 -12.07 4.84
C LEU A 156 0.95 -13.46 4.22
N ARG A 157 0.60 -14.45 5.03
CA ARG A 157 0.44 -15.81 4.56
C ARG A 157 -0.85 -15.90 3.74
N ARG A 158 -0.80 -16.68 2.66
CA ARG A 158 -1.97 -17.06 1.88
C ARG A 158 -3.02 -17.72 2.79
N ASP A 159 -4.29 -17.43 2.55
CA ASP A 159 -5.41 -18.12 3.20
C ASP A 159 -6.05 -19.11 2.23
N SER A 160 -7.10 -18.71 1.52
CA SER A 160 -7.80 -19.56 0.57
C SER A 160 -7.21 -19.53 -0.84
N ASP A 161 -6.39 -18.52 -1.13
CA ASP A 161 -5.72 -18.34 -2.42
C ASP A 161 -4.26 -18.85 -2.43
N VAL A 162 -3.57 -18.71 -3.57
CA VAL A 162 -2.24 -19.28 -3.82
C VAL A 162 -1.07 -18.30 -3.61
N TRP A 163 -1.37 -17.01 -3.38
CA TRP A 163 -0.38 -15.94 -3.22
C TRP A 163 -0.14 -15.58 -1.76
N ASN A 164 1.12 -15.37 -1.39
CA ASN A 164 1.44 -14.63 -0.17
C ASN A 164 1.63 -13.16 -0.54
N ASP A 165 1.00 -12.25 0.19
CA ASP A 165 1.01 -10.84 -0.14
C ASP A 165 2.05 -10.07 0.68
N PHE A 166 2.88 -9.29 0.01
CA PHE A 166 3.62 -8.23 0.64
C PHE A 166 2.66 -7.10 1.02
N VAL A 167 2.81 -6.59 2.24
CA VAL A 167 2.16 -5.36 2.67
C VAL A 167 3.19 -4.38 3.22
N ALA A 168 2.97 -3.09 2.99
CA ALA A 168 3.74 -2.02 3.59
C ALA A 168 2.89 -0.79 3.87
N VAL A 169 3.24 -0.08 4.95
CA VAL A 169 2.61 1.19 5.31
C VAL A 169 3.69 2.25 5.46
N PHE A 170 3.47 3.39 4.83
CA PHE A 170 4.33 4.56 4.84
C PHE A 170 3.60 5.78 5.39
N ARG A 171 4.38 6.76 5.81
CA ARG A 171 3.91 8.10 6.17
C ARG A 171 4.70 9.16 5.41
N LYS A 172 4.01 10.14 4.84
CA LYS A 172 4.65 11.34 4.30
C LYS A 172 5.12 12.25 5.44
N GLY A 173 6.33 12.76 5.32
CA GLY A 173 7.00 13.58 6.33
C GLY A 173 7.71 12.75 7.42
N THR A 174 8.20 13.45 8.43
CA THR A 174 8.82 12.83 9.62
C THR A 174 7.73 12.21 10.50
N PRO A 175 7.94 11.04 11.14
CA PRO A 175 6.97 10.47 12.06
C PRO A 175 6.60 11.48 13.15
N LEU A 176 5.30 11.73 13.30
CA LEU A 176 4.77 12.58 14.35
C LEU A 176 5.06 11.94 15.72
N SER A 177 5.40 12.77 16.71
CA SER A 177 5.41 12.34 18.12
C SER A 177 4.00 11.86 18.50
N GLY A 178 3.87 10.60 18.94
CA GLY A 178 2.56 10.01 19.27
C GLY A 178 1.87 9.27 18.13
N ALA A 179 2.60 8.89 17.06
CA ALA A 179 2.09 7.98 16.04
C ALA A 179 1.49 6.70 16.66
N SER A 180 0.45 6.15 16.02
CA SER A 180 -0.23 4.93 16.50
C SER A 180 0.79 3.85 16.90
N GLU A 181 0.62 3.28 18.09
CA GLU A 181 1.34 2.08 18.51
C GLU A 181 0.79 0.83 17.81
N ASN A 182 -0.42 0.90 17.26
CA ASN A 182 -1.01 -0.21 16.52
C ASN A 182 -0.28 -0.36 15.18
N ARG A 183 -0.03 -1.61 14.80
CA ARG A 183 0.52 -2.00 13.50
C ARG A 183 -0.45 -2.93 12.81
N LEU A 184 -0.54 -2.79 11.50
CA LEU A 184 -1.31 -3.69 10.65
C LEU A 184 -0.87 -5.14 10.86
N LEU A 185 0.44 -5.39 10.82
CA LEU A 185 1.01 -6.73 10.91
C LEU A 185 0.80 -7.39 12.28
N ASP A 186 0.58 -6.62 13.35
CA ASP A 186 0.22 -7.18 14.66
C ASP A 186 -1.18 -7.83 14.66
N LEU A 187 -2.02 -7.52 13.66
CA LEU A 187 -3.33 -8.13 13.46
C LEU A 187 -3.25 -9.47 12.69
N PHE A 188 -2.06 -9.86 12.22
CA PHE A 188 -1.81 -11.09 11.45
C PHE A 188 -0.74 -11.95 12.14
N PRO A 189 -1.13 -12.85 13.07
CA PRO A 189 -0.18 -13.59 13.92
C PRO A 189 0.74 -14.55 13.15
N ASP A 190 0.37 -14.94 11.94
CA ASP A 190 1.12 -15.82 11.06
C ASP A 190 1.87 -15.07 9.94
N ALA A 191 1.85 -13.74 9.96
CA ALA A 191 2.63 -12.93 9.04
C ALA A 191 4.14 -13.15 9.26
N MET A 192 4.87 -13.15 8.15
CA MET A 192 6.27 -13.54 8.06
C MET A 192 7.13 -12.34 7.67
N ASN A 193 8.42 -12.41 8.01
CA ASN A 193 9.41 -11.43 7.61
C ASN A 193 8.97 -10.00 7.99
N LEU A 194 8.65 -9.77 9.25
CA LEU A 194 8.07 -8.51 9.72
C LEU A 194 9.16 -7.46 9.94
N ARG A 195 8.92 -6.25 9.44
CA ARG A 195 9.73 -5.06 9.71
C ARG A 195 8.84 -4.00 10.35
N HIS A 196 9.17 -3.57 11.56
CA HIS A 196 8.51 -2.44 12.23
C HIS A 196 9.45 -1.24 12.21
N GLY A 197 9.17 -0.26 11.37
CA GLY A 197 10.01 0.91 11.14
C GLY A 197 11.31 0.61 10.40
N GLU A 198 12.23 1.56 10.42
CA GLU A 198 13.42 1.56 9.57
C GLU A 198 14.71 1.08 10.26
N VAL A 199 14.71 1.05 11.60
CA VAL A 199 15.92 0.80 12.40
C VAL A 199 15.97 -0.62 12.96
N ASN A 200 14.80 -1.25 13.15
CA ASN A 200 14.72 -2.57 13.76
C ASN A 200 15.09 -3.67 12.77
N ASP A 201 15.67 -4.75 13.31
CA ASP A 201 15.88 -5.98 12.57
C ASP A 201 14.55 -6.66 12.22
N MET A 202 14.60 -7.46 11.16
CA MET A 202 13.50 -8.28 10.70
C MET A 202 13.10 -9.30 11.79
N LYS A 203 11.80 -9.44 12.05
CA LYS A 203 11.20 -10.43 12.94
C LYS A 203 10.47 -11.51 12.15
N ASN A 204 10.22 -12.66 12.78
CA ASN A 204 9.54 -13.81 12.16
C ASN A 204 10.13 -14.15 10.78
N VAL A 205 11.46 -14.05 10.66
CA VAL A 205 12.18 -14.45 9.46
C VAL A 205 12.05 -15.95 9.37
N VAL A 206 11.39 -16.44 8.32
CA VAL A 206 11.38 -17.87 8.03
C VAL A 206 12.76 -18.21 7.47
N PRO A 207 13.62 -18.96 8.19
CA PRO A 207 14.92 -19.32 7.66
C PRO A 207 14.69 -20.41 6.61
N ASP A 208 15.13 -20.17 5.38
CA ASP A 208 15.17 -21.22 4.36
C ASP A 208 16.61 -21.73 4.25
N PHE A 209 16.95 -22.72 5.07
CA PHE A 209 18.16 -23.53 4.87
C PHE A 209 17.92 -24.97 5.37
N THR A 210 17.05 -25.70 4.69
CA THR A 210 17.21 -27.15 4.58
C THR A 210 17.50 -27.49 3.12
N ALA A 211 18.79 -27.43 2.78
CA ALA A 211 19.37 -28.16 1.66
C ALA A 211 20.19 -29.33 2.24
#